data_AF-A0A3A8ZN84-F1
#
_entry.id   AF-A0A3A8ZN84-F1
#
_cell.length_a   1.000
_cell.length_b   1.000
_cell.length_c   1.000
_cell.angle_alpha   90.00
_cell.angle_beta   90.00
_cell.angle_gamma   90.00
#
_symmetry.space_group_name_H-M   'P 1'
#
loop_
_entity.id
_entity.type
_entity.pdbx_description
1 polymer ?
#
loop_
_entity_poly.entity_id
_entity_poly.type
_entity_poly.pdbx_seq_one_letter_code
_entity_poly.pdbx_strand_id
1 'polypeptide(L)'
;MFKVLDRLSLPNNIHCVSIEGNIKFLKIGLKLLDEKGNIFEIESVGMTHFRNMEDFAKYADVVLCGDVENIGTMLCPHFNMPGE
;
A
#
# COMPACT_ATOMS: atom_id res chain seq x y z
N MET A 1 4.11 -8.51 4.30
CA MET A 1 4.25 -7.15 4.86
C MET A 1 4.88 -6.28 3.80
N PHE A 2 4.57 -4.98 3.84
CA PHE A 2 5.07 -3.98 2.95
C PHE A 2 5.67 -2.85 3.78
N LYS A 3 6.85 -2.40 3.44
CA LYS A 3 7.50 -1.24 4.05
C LYS A 3 7.08 0.01 3.27
N VAL A 4 6.66 1.05 3.96
CA VAL A 4 6.38 2.37 3.37
C VAL A 4 7.71 3.06 3.08
N LEU A 5 7.95 3.41 1.82
CA LEU A 5 9.17 4.06 1.37
C LEU A 5 9.00 5.57 1.26
N ASP A 6 7.93 5.99 0.57
CA ASP A 6 7.65 7.39 0.32
C ASP A 6 6.15 7.62 0.16
N ARG A 7 5.75 8.90 0.27
CA ARG A 7 4.35 9.34 0.24
C ARG A 7 4.23 10.59 -0.62
N LEU A 8 3.36 10.52 -1.61
CA LEU A 8 3.00 11.65 -2.46
C LEU A 8 1.52 11.98 -2.25
N SER A 9 1.25 13.15 -1.70
CA SER A 9 -0.12 13.67 -1.60
C SER A 9 -0.41 14.56 -2.81
N LEU A 10 -1.46 14.20 -3.54
CA LEU A 10 -1.95 14.94 -4.70
C LEU A 10 -3.19 15.77 -4.32
N PRO A 11 -3.55 16.79 -5.12
CA PRO A 11 -4.83 17.48 -4.98
C PRO A 11 -6.01 16.49 -4.96
N ASN A 12 -7.11 16.86 -4.31
CA ASN A 12 -8.30 16.03 -4.09
C ASN A 12 -8.12 14.83 -3.13
N ASN A 13 -7.20 14.93 -2.16
CA ASN A 13 -6.95 13.91 -1.14
C ASN A 13 -6.56 12.53 -1.70
N ILE A 14 -5.90 12.52 -2.87
CA ILE A 14 -5.35 11.29 -3.44
C ILE A 14 -3.96 11.11 -2.84
N HIS A 15 -3.76 10.06 -2.07
CA HIS A 15 -2.47 9.76 -1.47
C HIS A 15 -1.87 8.51 -2.11
N CYS A 16 -0.75 8.73 -2.81
CA CYS A 16 0.06 7.67 -3.39
C CYS A 16 1.16 7.29 -2.40
N VAL A 17 1.36 6.00 -2.18
CA VAL A 17 2.36 5.46 -1.26
C VAL A 17 3.23 4.47 -2.01
N SER A 18 4.53 4.75 -2.05
CA SER A 18 5.52 3.82 -2.57
C SER A 18 5.85 2.80 -1.50
N ILE A 19 5.77 1.52 -1.84
CA ILE A 19 5.97 0.41 -0.91
C ILE A 19 6.98 -0.62 -1.42
N GLU A 20 7.66 -1.27 -0.49
CA GLU A 20 8.56 -2.40 -0.71
C GLU A 20 8.02 -3.65 -0.04
N GLY A 21 7.89 -4.76 -0.76
CA GLY A 21 7.47 -6.05 -0.23
C GLY A 21 7.07 -7.04 -1.33
N ASN A 22 6.43 -8.14 -0.96
CA ASN A 22 5.95 -9.10 -1.97
C ASN A 22 4.67 -8.58 -2.64
N ILE A 23 4.84 -7.82 -3.73
CA ILE A 23 3.74 -7.11 -4.39
C ILE A 23 2.75 -8.03 -5.12
N LYS A 24 3.04 -9.32 -5.26
CA LYS A 24 2.16 -10.30 -5.92
C LYS A 24 0.78 -10.42 -5.28
N PHE A 25 0.66 -9.98 -4.03
CA PHE A 25 -0.59 -10.01 -3.27
C PHE A 25 -1.38 -8.69 -3.31
N LEU A 26 -0.81 -7.62 -3.88
CA LEU A 26 -1.50 -6.34 -4.00
C LEU A 26 -2.61 -6.45 -5.04
N LYS A 27 -3.80 -6.00 -4.66
CA LYS A 27 -4.97 -5.90 -5.52
C LYS A 27 -5.87 -4.80 -5.02
N ILE A 28 -6.65 -4.21 -5.92
CA ILE A 28 -7.69 -3.24 -5.58
C ILE A 28 -8.67 -3.88 -4.58
N GLY A 29 -9.09 -3.12 -3.58
CA GLY A 29 -9.96 -3.54 -2.48
C GLY A 29 -9.27 -4.34 -1.37
N LEU A 30 -7.96 -4.64 -1.49
CA LEU A 30 -7.22 -5.23 -0.37
C LEU A 30 -7.12 -4.21 0.75
N LYS A 31 -7.48 -4.64 1.96
CA LYS A 31 -7.26 -3.86 3.18
C LYS A 31 -5.86 -4.12 3.73
N LEU A 32 -5.18 -3.06 4.14
CA LEU A 32 -3.88 -3.08 4.77
C LEU A 32 -4.00 -2.47 6.17
N LEU A 33 -3.40 -3.11 7.15
CA LEU A 33 -3.29 -2.64 8.53
C LEU A 33 -1.86 -2.15 8.77
N ASP A 34 -1.70 -0.98 9.38
CA ASP A 34 -0.39 -0.53 9.84
C ASP A 34 -0.08 -0.94 11.29
N GLU A 35 1.15 -0.68 11.74
CA GLU A 35 1.56 -0.98 13.11
C GLU A 35 0.87 -0.12 14.18
N LYS A 36 0.16 0.95 13.78
CA LYS A 36 -0.58 1.85 14.68
C LYS A 36 -2.05 1.45 14.82
N GLY A 37 -2.53 0.48 14.04
CA GLY A 37 -3.91 0.03 14.03
C GLY A 37 -4.79 0.70 12.97
N ASN A 38 -4.22 1.52 12.08
CA ASN A 38 -4.97 2.16 11.00
C ASN A 38 -5.20 1.19 9.85
N ILE A 39 -6.40 1.22 9.27
CA ILE A 39 -6.78 0.40 8.12
C ILE A 39 -6.86 1.28 6.88
N PHE A 40 -6.25 0.81 5.80
CA PHE A 40 -6.21 1.43 4.49
C PHE A 40 -6.76 0.48 3.44
N GLU A 41 -7.52 0.97 2.47
CA GLU A 41 -7.95 0.17 1.33
C GLU A 41 -7.18 0.58 0.07
N ILE A 42 -6.69 -0.40 -0.70
CA ILE A 42 -6.03 -0.13 -1.97
C ILE A 42 -7.08 0.24 -3.02
N GLU A 43 -7.04 1.48 -3.52
CA GLU A 43 -7.91 1.92 -4.63
C GLU A 43 -7.27 1.66 -5.99
N SER A 44 -5.95 1.73 -6.08
CA SER A 44 -5.20 1.51 -7.33
C SER A 44 -3.81 0.99 -7.04
N VAL A 45 -3.26 0.20 -7.98
CA VAL A 45 -1.90 -0.30 -7.95
C VAL A 45 -1.18 0.17 -9.22
N GLY A 46 -0.20 1.05 -9.04
CA GLY A 46 0.73 1.48 -10.07
C GLY A 46 2.04 0.70 -9.96
N MET A 47 2.52 0.16 -11.08
CA MET A 47 3.89 -0.40 -11.13
C MET A 47 4.84 0.70 -11.57
N THR A 48 5.82 1.04 -10.74
CA THR A 48 6.87 1.98 -11.12
C THR A 48 7.84 1.28 -12.09
N HIS A 49 8.29 1.99 -13.12
CA HIS A 49 9.29 1.48 -14.06
C HIS A 49 10.66 1.43 -13.39
N PHE A 50 11.04 0.25 -12.88
CA PHE A 50 12.39 0.02 -12.42
C PHE A 50 13.27 -0.48 -13.56
N ARG A 51 14.56 -0.11 -13.54
CA ARG A 51 15.51 -0.51 -14.60
C ARG A 51 15.88 -1.99 -14.54
N ASN A 52 15.70 -2.62 -13.38
CA ASN A 52 16.04 -4.03 -13.14
C ASN A 52 14.79 -4.88 -12.96
N MET A 53 14.76 -6.07 -13.59
CA MET A 53 13.65 -7.01 -13.48
C MET A 53 13.37 -7.47 -12.05
N GLU A 54 14.38 -7.50 -11.18
CA GLU A 54 14.22 -7.93 -9.78
C GLU A 54 13.39 -6.94 -8.93
N ASP A 55 13.40 -5.67 -9.32
CA ASP A 55 12.70 -4.60 -8.61
C ASP A 55 11.18 -4.67 -8.85
N PHE A 56 10.76 -5.16 -10.03
CA PHE A 56 9.34 -5.36 -10.36
C PHE A 56 8.64 -6.37 -9.46
N ALA A 57 9.38 -7.23 -8.75
CA ALA A 57 8.78 -8.18 -7.81
C ALA A 57 8.63 -7.60 -6.39
N LYS A 58 9.25 -6.44 -6.13
CA LYS A 58 9.44 -5.91 -4.78
C LYS A 58 8.83 -4.54 -4.55
N TYR A 59 8.69 -3.71 -5.58
CA TYR A 59 8.27 -2.33 -5.40
C TYR A 59 7.00 -2.02 -6.17
N ALA A 60 6.11 -1.25 -5.56
CA ALA A 60 4.89 -0.75 -6.18
C ALA A 60 4.50 0.60 -5.60
N ASP A 61 3.78 1.39 -6.39
CA ASP A 61 3.06 2.56 -5.93
C ASP A 61 1.59 2.18 -5.75
N VAL A 62 1.00 2.52 -4.62
CA VAL A 62 -0.42 2.24 -4.36
C VAL A 62 -1.15 3.51 -3.97
N VAL A 63 -2.36 3.67 -4.48
CA VAL A 63 -3.28 4.70 -3.98
C VAL A 63 -4.06 4.09 -2.83
N LEU A 64 -3.98 4.72 -1.67
CA LEU A 64 -4.65 4.27 -0.46
C LEU A 64 -5.81 5.20 -0.08
N CYS A 65 -6.94 4.60 0.29
CA CYS A 65 -8.05 5.27 0.95
C CYS A 65 -7.97 5.04 2.46
N GLY A 66 -8.06 6.12 3.25
CA GLY A 66 -7.92 6.11 4.71
C GLY A 66 -7.18 7.35 5.23
N ASP A 67 -6.77 7.32 6.50
CA ASP A 67 -5.98 8.40 7.12
C ASP A 67 -4.50 8.30 6.75
N VAL A 68 -4.19 8.49 5.47
CA VAL A 68 -2.84 8.25 4.91
C VAL A 68 -1.80 9.23 5.45
N GLU A 69 -2.21 10.39 5.95
CA GLU A 69 -1.31 11.34 6.62
C GLU A 69 -0.67 10.72 7.88
N ASN A 70 -1.43 9.90 8.61
CA ASN A 70 -1.00 9.24 9.84
C ASN A 70 -0.47 7.81 9.66
N ILE A 71 -0.32 7.36 8.41
CA ILE A 71 0.19 6.02 8.09
C ILE A 71 1.50 5.69 8.82
N GLY A 72 1.58 4.45 9.29
CA GLY A 72 2.79 3.85 9.81
C GLY A 72 3.87 3.62 8.77
N THR A 73 4.89 2.87 9.18
CA THR A 73 6.05 2.50 8.39
C THR A 73 5.92 1.12 7.79
N MET A 74 5.00 0.30 8.31
CA MET A 74 4.80 -1.09 7.91
C MET A 74 3.32 -1.35 7.67
N LEU A 75 2.99 -2.02 6.57
CA LEU A 75 1.64 -2.44 6.22
C LEU A 75 1.58 -3.97 6.13
N CYS A 76 0.52 -4.56 6.66
CA CYS A 76 0.24 -5.98 6.51
C CYS A 76 -1.16 -6.19 5.91
N PRO A 77 -1.37 -7.22 5.08
CA PRO A 77 -2.71 -7.58 4.63
C PRO A 77 -3.65 -7.81 5.82
N HIS A 78 -4.75 -7.08 5.85
CA HIS A 78 -5.83 -7.27 6.79
C HIS A 78 -6.91 -8.10 6.11
N PHE A 79 -7.04 -9.36 6.52
CA PHE A 79 -8.10 -10.23 6.05
C PHE A 79 -9.22 -10.20 7.08
N ASN A 80 -10.37 -9.66 6.71
CA ASN A 80 -11.60 -9.90 7.47
C ASN A 80 -11.84 -11.41 7.41
N MET A 81 -11.69 -12.12 8.52
CA MET A 81 -12.15 -13.50 8.60
C MET A 81 -13.68 -13.47 8.44
N PRO A 82 -14.27 -14.29 7.56
CA PRO A 82 -15.73 -14.37 7.48
C PRO A 82 -16.25 -14.97 8.80
N GLY A 83 -16.80 -14.13 9.68
CA GLY A 83 -17.31 -14.60 10.97
C GLY A 83 -17.57 -13.56 12.08
N GLU A 84 -17.86 -12.29 11.77
CA GLU A 84 -18.49 -11.35 12.72
C GLU A 84 -19.73 -10.71 12.10
#